data_AF-A0A1V1TFF1-F1
#
_entry.id   AF-A0A1V1TFF1-F1
#
_cell.length_a   1.000
_cell.length_b   1.000
_cell.length_c   1.000
_cell.angle_alpha   90.00
_cell.angle_beta   90.00
_cell.angle_gamma   90.00
#
_symmetry.space_group_name_H-M   'P 1'
#
loop_
_entity.id
_entity.type
_entity.pdbx_description
1 polymer ?
#
loop_
_entity_poly.entity_id
_entity_poly.type
_entity_poly.pdbx_seq_one_letter_code
_entity_poly.pdbx_strand_id
1 'polypeptide(L)'
;MGNPKEAEAFEASTDGVPPPPYQETDNIADAYRPPGPAPSYDVGESSSGSASTSGLRGKFPPALNGYFKMGFTKTFHLGETKDTPLLAARMHSGLTKNPELVLYDGPSDKGPILATATSQSLFRSNSLITIPAQEGVDHDSASQEVIMSCPKMGRGNGTYKFTAKVGVGKETRSEEFEWRSSHGSEVRELDGYRWGWKLVRLSSSTADGGGERATRALGSTSDGLEVVAAWAHNNSMSMSKAFKFQLMGSALTGMLGDRGATVCLITAMRIYTIELATSTAVAAS
;
A
#
# COMPACT_ATOMS: atom_id res chain seq x y z
N MET A 1 3.27 -63.62 -2.90
CA MET A 1 3.58 -63.78 -1.47
C MET A 1 4.92 -63.12 -1.22
N GLY A 2 4.96 -62.09 -0.38
CA GLY A 2 6.16 -61.33 -0.03
C GLY A 2 5.78 -60.22 0.94
N ASN A 3 6.11 -60.40 2.21
CA ASN A 3 5.80 -59.51 3.33
C ASN A 3 6.40 -58.10 3.15
N PRO A 4 5.70 -57.03 3.54
CA PRO A 4 6.34 -55.75 3.82
C PRO A 4 7.02 -55.79 5.20
N LYS A 5 8.22 -55.22 5.28
CA LYS A 5 8.95 -54.98 6.53
C LYS A 5 8.28 -53.88 7.33
N GLU A 6 8.11 -54.17 8.61
CA GLU A 6 7.62 -53.33 9.69
C GLU A 6 8.58 -52.15 9.95
N ALA A 7 8.03 -50.94 10.07
CA ALA A 7 8.76 -49.76 10.52
C ALA A 7 8.45 -49.56 12.01
N GLU A 8 9.49 -49.53 12.82
CA GLU A 8 9.42 -49.34 14.28
C GLU A 8 8.77 -48.00 14.63
N ALA A 9 7.75 -48.05 15.49
CA ALA A 9 7.10 -46.89 16.07
C ALA A 9 7.97 -46.33 17.20
N PHE A 10 8.17 -45.01 17.19
CA PHE A 10 8.84 -44.27 18.25
C PHE A 10 7.93 -44.25 19.49
N GLU A 11 8.32 -44.97 20.54
CA GLU A 11 7.63 -44.91 21.83
C GLU A 11 7.82 -43.52 22.46
N ALA A 12 6.71 -42.83 22.72
CA ALA A 12 6.71 -41.58 23.48
C ALA A 12 6.78 -41.89 24.97
N SER A 13 7.82 -41.37 25.64
CA SER A 13 7.97 -41.44 27.09
C SER A 13 6.76 -40.88 27.83
N THR A 14 6.16 -41.72 28.68
CA THR A 14 5.14 -41.33 29.65
C THR A 14 5.79 -40.73 30.89
N ASP A 15 6.07 -39.42 30.86
CA ASP A 15 6.25 -38.65 32.09
C ASP A 15 5.13 -37.60 32.18
N GLY A 16 4.24 -37.81 33.15
CA GLY A 16 2.98 -37.12 33.29
C GLY A 16 3.11 -35.75 33.94
N VAL A 17 2.69 -34.72 33.20
CA VAL A 17 1.90 -33.60 33.74
C VAL A 17 0.78 -33.33 32.73
N PRO A 18 -0.50 -33.52 33.09
CA PRO A 18 -1.59 -33.18 32.18
C PRO A 18 -1.59 -31.67 31.90
N PRO A 19 -1.86 -31.24 30.65
CA PRO A 19 -2.07 -29.83 30.36
C PRO A 19 -3.25 -29.31 31.20
N PRO A 20 -3.23 -28.04 31.64
CA PRO A 20 -4.32 -27.47 32.40
C PRO A 20 -5.64 -27.58 31.61
N PRO A 21 -6.77 -27.80 32.28
CA PRO A 21 -8.07 -27.91 31.62
C PRO A 21 -8.39 -26.61 30.88
N TYR A 22 -8.80 -26.74 29.62
CA TYR A 22 -9.26 -25.61 28.83
C TYR A 22 -10.49 -24.99 29.51
N GLN A 23 -10.36 -23.75 29.96
CA GLN A 23 -11.54 -22.95 30.29
C GLN A 23 -12.19 -22.53 28.96
N GLU A 24 -13.39 -23.04 28.74
CA GLU A 24 -14.31 -22.56 27.73
C GLU A 24 -14.73 -21.16 28.15
N THR A 25 -14.07 -20.12 27.60
CA THR A 25 -14.49 -18.75 27.85
C THR A 25 -15.82 -18.53 27.13
N ASP A 26 -16.86 -18.29 27.93
CA ASP A 26 -18.21 -17.98 27.52
C ASP A 26 -18.23 -17.01 26.34
N ASN A 27 -18.90 -17.44 25.26
CA ASN A 27 -19.39 -16.58 24.20
C ASN A 27 -20.39 -15.58 24.80
N ILE A 28 -19.89 -14.46 25.31
CA ILE A 28 -20.72 -13.28 25.44
C ILE A 28 -20.94 -12.76 24.02
N ALA A 29 -22.16 -12.93 23.55
CA ALA A 29 -22.69 -12.27 22.37
C ALA A 29 -22.61 -10.76 22.58
N ASP A 30 -21.49 -10.15 22.18
CA ASP A 30 -21.42 -8.70 22.06
C ASP A 30 -22.33 -8.27 20.92
N ALA A 31 -23.43 -7.64 21.32
CA ALA A 31 -24.40 -7.01 20.45
C ALA A 31 -23.68 -6.15 19.40
N TYR A 32 -24.03 -6.37 18.14
CA TYR A 32 -23.57 -5.60 16.99
C TYR A 32 -23.86 -4.11 17.22
N ARG A 33 -22.85 -3.35 17.65
CA ARG A 33 -22.93 -1.89 17.71
C ARG A 33 -22.67 -1.37 16.28
N PRO A 34 -23.58 -0.60 15.67
CA PRO A 34 -23.32 -0.02 14.36
C PRO A 34 -22.04 0.83 14.41
N PRO A 35 -21.26 0.91 13.31
CA PRO A 35 -20.02 1.68 13.30
C PRO A 35 -20.34 3.12 13.67
N GLY A 36 -19.74 3.60 14.76
CA GLY A 36 -19.82 5.00 15.15
C GLY A 36 -19.21 5.90 14.06
N PRO A 37 -19.59 7.18 14.03
CA PRO A 37 -18.96 8.14 13.13
C PRO A 37 -17.43 8.13 13.32
N ALA A 38 -16.70 8.30 12.22
CA ALA A 38 -15.25 8.39 12.22
C ALA A 38 -14.77 9.38 13.31
N PRO A 39 -13.70 9.06 14.07
CA PRO A 39 -13.19 9.98 15.07
C PRO A 39 -12.81 11.31 14.40
N SER A 40 -13.35 12.40 14.96
CA SER A 40 -12.91 13.76 14.65
C SER A 40 -11.48 13.90 15.14
N TYR A 41 -10.56 14.22 14.24
CA TYR A 41 -9.21 14.60 14.63
C TYR A 41 -9.25 16.05 15.12
N ASP A 42 -9.18 16.27 16.43
CA ASP A 42 -8.89 17.60 16.96
C ASP A 42 -7.42 17.90 16.70
N VAL A 43 -7.18 18.88 15.83
CA VAL A 43 -5.88 19.52 15.66
C VAL A 43 -5.59 20.26 16.97
N GLY A 44 -4.59 19.80 17.72
CA GLY A 44 -4.12 20.49 18.91
C GLY A 44 -3.78 21.94 18.57
N GLU A 45 -4.54 22.87 19.14
CA GLU A 45 -4.29 24.30 19.06
C GLU A 45 -2.92 24.64 19.68
N SER A 46 -2.08 25.27 18.88
CA SER A 46 -1.00 26.14 19.37
C SER A 46 -0.99 27.40 18.50
N SER A 47 -1.71 28.39 19.02
CA SER A 47 -1.63 29.84 18.81
C SER A 47 -1.01 30.39 17.52
N SER A 48 -1.91 31.03 16.75
CA SER A 48 -1.76 32.36 16.12
C SER A 48 -0.71 32.52 15.02
N GLY A 49 -1.15 32.22 13.80
CA GLY A 49 -0.59 32.72 12.56
C GLY A 49 -1.52 32.36 11.40
N SER A 50 -2.56 33.16 11.18
CA SER A 50 -3.47 33.01 10.02
C SER A 50 -2.72 33.30 8.72
N ALA A 51 -2.05 32.28 8.20
CA ALA A 51 -1.69 32.16 6.79
C ALA A 51 -2.36 30.89 6.27
N SER A 52 -3.49 31.08 5.59
CA SER A 52 -4.17 30.15 4.68
C SER A 52 -3.47 28.80 4.44
N THR A 53 -3.83 27.79 5.23
CA THR A 53 -3.45 26.37 5.03
C THR A 53 -4.09 25.73 3.79
N SER A 54 -4.87 26.49 3.02
CA SER A 54 -5.40 26.10 1.71
C SER A 54 -4.32 25.90 0.64
N GLY A 55 -3.09 26.41 0.86
CA GLY A 55 -1.96 26.25 -0.06
C GLY A 55 -1.12 24.98 0.12
N LEU A 56 -1.42 24.13 1.12
CA LEU A 56 -0.63 22.94 1.47
C LEU A 56 -1.41 21.62 1.32
N ARG A 57 -2.70 21.66 0.98
CA ARG A 57 -3.43 20.46 0.55
C ARG A 57 -3.15 20.23 -0.93
N GLY A 58 -1.99 19.62 -1.17
CA GLY A 58 -1.48 19.30 -2.50
C GLY A 58 -2.44 18.44 -3.31
N LYS A 59 -2.04 18.21 -4.54
CA LYS A 59 -2.68 17.43 -5.60
C LYS A 59 -3.25 16.05 -5.20
N PHE A 60 -2.88 15.53 -4.04
CA PHE A 60 -3.29 14.22 -3.53
C PHE A 60 -4.10 14.36 -2.24
N PRO A 61 -5.34 13.84 -2.18
CA PRO A 61 -6.10 13.80 -0.93
C PRO A 61 -5.43 12.82 0.07
N PRO A 62 -5.65 12.99 1.39
CA PRO A 62 -5.14 12.07 2.42
C PRO A 62 -5.49 10.60 2.16
N ALA A 63 -6.68 10.34 1.65
CA ALA A 63 -7.14 9.00 1.29
C ALA A 63 -7.86 9.04 -0.06
N LEU A 64 -7.72 7.95 -0.82
CA LEU A 64 -8.36 7.78 -2.11
C LEU A 64 -8.78 6.33 -2.30
N ASN A 65 -9.80 6.13 -3.10
CA ASN A 65 -10.30 4.84 -3.50
C ASN A 65 -10.04 4.65 -4.99
N GLY A 66 -9.63 3.44 -5.37
CA GLY A 66 -9.56 3.04 -6.77
C GLY A 66 -10.87 2.44 -7.21
N TYR A 67 -11.49 3.02 -8.24
CA TYR A 67 -12.72 2.51 -8.85
C TYR A 67 -12.45 2.01 -10.26
N PHE A 68 -12.86 0.78 -10.54
CA PHE A 68 -12.90 0.24 -11.88
C PHE A 68 -14.26 0.53 -12.51
N LYS A 69 -14.27 0.92 -13.78
CA LYS A 69 -15.51 0.98 -14.55
C LYS A 69 -15.79 -0.42 -15.11
N MET A 70 -16.86 -1.06 -14.62
CA MET A 70 -17.30 -2.37 -15.14
C MET A 70 -17.53 -2.26 -16.65
N GLY A 71 -16.78 -3.04 -17.43
CA GLY A 71 -16.82 -3.07 -18.89
C GLY A 71 -15.56 -2.54 -19.56
N PHE A 72 -14.69 -3.46 -20.03
CA PHE A 72 -13.56 -3.31 -20.97
C PHE A 72 -12.47 -2.26 -20.73
N THR A 73 -12.70 -1.21 -19.94
CA THR A 73 -11.72 -0.15 -19.74
C THR A 73 -10.69 -0.57 -18.72
N LYS A 74 -9.41 -0.59 -19.09
CA LYS A 74 -8.29 -0.84 -18.19
C LYS A 74 -7.93 0.39 -17.33
N THR A 75 -8.91 1.24 -17.02
CA THR A 75 -8.69 2.53 -16.35
C THR A 75 -9.35 2.54 -14.98
N PHE A 76 -8.55 2.87 -13.97
CA PHE A 76 -9.00 3.16 -12.63
C PHE A 76 -9.25 4.66 -12.50
N HIS A 77 -10.40 5.01 -11.93
CA HIS A 77 -10.69 6.35 -11.48
C HIS A 77 -10.36 6.42 -9.99
N LEU A 78 -9.51 7.38 -9.62
CA LEU A 78 -9.00 7.50 -8.26
C LEU A 78 -9.59 8.76 -7.63
N GLY A 79 -10.25 8.61 -6.49
CA GLY A 79 -10.86 9.73 -5.79
C GLY A 79 -11.39 9.33 -4.41
N GLU A 80 -11.74 10.32 -3.60
CA GLU A 80 -12.40 10.07 -2.30
C GLU A 80 -13.71 9.30 -2.50
N THR A 81 -14.49 9.67 -3.51
CA THR A 81 -15.72 9.00 -3.92
C THR A 81 -15.66 8.60 -5.39
N LYS A 82 -16.60 7.74 -5.82
CA LYS A 82 -16.70 7.29 -7.21
C LYS A 82 -17.05 8.42 -8.17
N ASP A 83 -17.85 9.39 -7.71
CA ASP A 83 -18.42 10.46 -8.54
C ASP A 83 -17.51 11.69 -8.62
N THR A 84 -16.49 11.76 -7.76
CA THR A 84 -15.50 12.85 -7.73
C THR A 84 -14.07 12.32 -7.96
N PRO A 85 -13.78 11.74 -9.13
CA PRO A 85 -12.42 11.30 -9.45
C PRO A 85 -11.49 12.50 -9.59
N LEU A 86 -10.30 12.38 -9.00
CA LEU A 86 -9.25 13.40 -9.04
C LEU A 86 -8.12 12.98 -9.98
N LEU A 87 -7.80 11.69 -10.00
CA LEU A 87 -6.73 11.10 -10.81
C LEU A 87 -7.27 9.93 -11.62
N ALA A 88 -6.52 9.53 -12.64
CA ALA A 88 -6.79 8.34 -13.41
C ALA A 88 -5.54 7.48 -13.53
N ALA A 89 -5.69 6.17 -13.53
CA ALA A 89 -4.60 5.26 -13.80
C ALA A 89 -5.00 4.25 -14.87
N ARG A 90 -4.28 4.21 -15.99
CA ARG A 90 -4.57 3.32 -17.12
C ARG A 90 -3.56 2.18 -17.16
N MET A 91 -4.05 0.96 -17.23
CA MET A 91 -3.25 -0.22 -17.52
C MET A 91 -3.23 -0.50 -19.02
N HIS A 92 -2.07 -0.83 -19.55
CA HIS A 92 -1.90 -1.32 -20.90
C HIS A 92 -1.57 -2.82 -20.88
N SER A 93 -1.91 -3.55 -21.95
CA SER A 93 -1.37 -4.90 -22.13
C SER A 93 0.10 -4.82 -22.51
N GLY A 94 0.92 -5.74 -21.98
CA GLY A 94 2.35 -5.85 -22.27
C GLY A 94 2.72 -6.19 -23.73
N LEU A 95 1.74 -6.27 -24.63
CA LEU A 95 1.94 -6.41 -26.08
C LEU A 95 2.07 -5.06 -26.80
N THR A 96 1.98 -3.93 -26.08
CA THR A 96 2.09 -2.58 -26.66
C THR A 96 3.39 -1.90 -26.23
N LYS A 97 3.85 -0.91 -27.00
CA LYS A 97 5.00 -0.07 -26.63
C LYS A 97 4.72 0.89 -25.46
N ASN A 98 3.47 0.96 -25.00
CA ASN A 98 3.07 1.85 -23.91
C ASN A 98 3.53 1.28 -22.57
N PRO A 99 3.78 2.14 -21.57
CA PRO A 99 3.97 1.67 -20.21
C PRO A 99 2.80 0.81 -19.74
N GLU A 100 3.07 -0.23 -18.95
CA GLU A 100 2.04 -1.16 -18.47
C GLU A 100 1.03 -0.48 -17.54
N LEU A 101 1.46 0.58 -16.85
CA LEU A 101 0.63 1.43 -16.02
C LEU A 101 1.05 2.89 -16.21
N VAL A 102 0.06 3.77 -16.41
CA VAL A 102 0.25 5.22 -16.50
C VAL A 102 -0.70 5.89 -15.51
N LEU A 103 -0.16 6.76 -14.65
CA LEU A 103 -0.92 7.61 -13.74
C LEU A 103 -1.02 9.02 -14.33
N TYR A 104 -2.22 9.59 -14.30
CA TYR A 104 -2.53 10.89 -14.88
C TYR A 104 -2.99 11.88 -13.82
N ASP A 105 -2.62 13.14 -14.03
CA ASP A 105 -3.15 14.29 -13.30
C ASP A 105 -4.50 14.70 -13.87
N GLY A 106 -5.57 14.28 -13.21
CA GLY A 106 -6.94 14.55 -13.64
C GLY A 106 -7.79 13.28 -13.76
N PRO A 107 -9.11 13.42 -13.94
CA PRO A 107 -10.08 12.33 -13.83
C PRO A 107 -10.05 11.33 -15.00
N SER A 108 -9.19 11.55 -16.00
CA SER A 108 -9.12 10.73 -17.23
C SER A 108 -7.70 10.65 -17.78
N ASP A 109 -7.49 9.77 -18.76
CA ASP A 109 -6.22 9.56 -19.47
C ASP A 109 -5.84 10.68 -20.46
N LYS A 110 -6.59 11.78 -20.46
CA LYS A 110 -6.29 13.01 -21.20
C LYS A 110 -5.50 14.03 -20.38
N GLY A 111 -5.36 13.80 -19.07
CA GLY A 111 -4.58 14.65 -18.19
C GLY A 111 -3.07 14.50 -18.42
N PRO A 112 -2.23 15.41 -17.89
CA PRO A 112 -0.77 15.25 -17.89
C PRO A 112 -0.33 13.94 -17.22
N ILE A 113 0.74 13.33 -17.72
CA ILE A 113 1.32 12.12 -17.11
C ILE A 113 2.02 12.50 -15.82
N LEU A 114 1.70 11.78 -14.74
CA LEU A 114 2.35 11.89 -13.44
C LEU A 114 3.43 10.87 -13.21
N ALA A 115 3.18 9.64 -13.64
CA ALA A 115 4.10 8.55 -13.44
C ALA A 115 3.77 7.41 -14.40
N THR A 116 4.77 6.60 -14.68
CA THR A 116 4.61 5.37 -15.45
C THR A 116 5.28 4.21 -14.73
N ALA A 117 4.81 2.99 -15.00
CA ALA A 117 5.43 1.77 -14.49
C ALA A 117 5.41 0.66 -15.55
N THR A 118 6.53 -0.06 -15.66
CA THR A 118 6.72 -1.20 -16.56
C THR A 118 7.49 -2.32 -15.87
N SER A 119 7.42 -3.53 -16.42
CA SER A 119 8.35 -4.59 -16.05
C SER A 119 9.74 -4.27 -16.59
N GLN A 120 10.77 -4.33 -15.75
CA GLN A 120 12.15 -4.09 -16.19
C GLN A 120 12.63 -5.19 -17.15
N SER A 121 12.14 -6.42 -16.94
CA SER A 121 12.41 -7.56 -17.81
C SER A 121 11.39 -8.67 -17.56
N LEU A 122 11.13 -9.50 -18.56
CA LEU A 122 10.33 -10.73 -18.41
C LEU A 122 10.94 -11.72 -17.42
N PHE A 123 12.26 -11.61 -17.16
CA PHE A 123 13.01 -12.57 -16.33
C PHE A 123 13.33 -12.06 -14.92
N ARG A 124 13.06 -10.78 -14.62
CA ARG A 124 13.30 -10.20 -13.29
C ARG A 124 11.99 -9.62 -12.77
N SER A 125 11.67 -9.90 -11.50
CA SER A 125 10.50 -9.38 -10.78
C SER A 125 10.52 -7.85 -10.55
N ASN A 126 11.44 -7.14 -11.18
CA ASN A 126 11.66 -5.72 -10.96
C ASN A 126 10.71 -4.90 -11.84
N SER A 127 10.15 -3.84 -11.26
CA SER A 127 9.42 -2.83 -12.00
C SER A 127 10.29 -1.58 -12.16
N LEU A 128 10.30 -1.02 -13.37
CA LEU A 128 10.82 0.31 -13.63
C LEU A 128 9.68 1.30 -13.46
N ILE A 129 9.84 2.24 -12.53
CA ILE A 129 8.90 3.34 -12.29
C ILE A 129 9.57 4.62 -12.78
N THR A 130 8.85 5.43 -13.55
CA THR A 130 9.33 6.73 -14.02
C THR A 130 8.41 7.82 -13.48
N ILE A 131 9.00 8.85 -12.89
CA ILE A 131 8.31 10.01 -12.29
C ILE A 131 9.02 11.31 -12.69
N PRO A 132 8.39 12.49 -12.58
CA PRO A 132 9.07 13.76 -12.77
C PRO A 132 10.34 13.91 -11.93
N ALA A 133 11.39 14.44 -12.52
CA ALA A 133 12.67 14.67 -11.84
C ALA A 133 12.53 15.71 -10.72
N GLN A 134 11.66 16.70 -10.90
CA GLN A 134 11.42 17.80 -9.98
C GLN A 134 9.93 18.13 -9.91
N GLU A 135 9.49 18.74 -8.81
CA GLU A 135 8.12 19.24 -8.67
C GLU A 135 7.87 20.37 -9.68
N GLY A 136 6.69 20.36 -10.31
CA GLY A 136 6.32 21.34 -11.33
C GLY A 136 7.00 21.16 -12.69
N VAL A 137 7.85 20.13 -12.85
CA VAL A 137 8.41 19.76 -14.16
C VAL A 137 7.56 18.66 -14.77
N ASP A 138 7.25 18.79 -16.06
CA ASP A 138 6.50 17.78 -16.80
C ASP A 138 7.28 16.46 -16.87
N HIS A 139 6.56 15.35 -16.72
CA HIS A 139 7.11 13.99 -16.74
C HIS A 139 8.00 13.71 -17.97
N ASP A 140 7.58 14.18 -19.14
CA ASP A 140 8.27 13.90 -20.41
C ASP A 140 9.50 14.82 -20.64
N SER A 141 9.62 15.91 -19.88
CA SER A 141 10.75 16.84 -20.00
C SER A 141 11.98 16.37 -19.23
N ALA A 142 11.77 15.94 -17.98
CA ALA A 142 12.83 15.39 -17.15
C ALA A 142 12.24 14.42 -16.14
N SER A 143 12.78 13.20 -16.09
CA SER A 143 12.28 12.14 -15.23
C SER A 143 13.38 11.53 -14.36
N GLN A 144 12.93 10.94 -13.25
CA GLN A 144 13.68 10.06 -12.38
C GLN A 144 13.18 8.64 -12.59
N GLU A 145 14.13 7.71 -12.76
CA GLU A 145 13.87 6.28 -12.75
C GLU A 145 14.02 5.72 -11.33
N VAL A 146 13.03 4.93 -10.92
CA VAL A 146 12.98 4.24 -9.63
C VAL A 146 12.81 2.75 -9.92
N ILE A 147 13.78 1.94 -9.48
CA ILE A 147 13.70 0.48 -9.64
C ILE A 147 13.05 -0.11 -8.38
N MET A 148 11.85 -0.64 -8.55
CA MET A 148 11.15 -1.37 -7.49
C MET A 148 11.42 -2.87 -7.62
N SER A 149 12.19 -3.41 -6.67
CA SER A 149 12.62 -4.80 -6.67
C SER A 149 11.76 -5.66 -5.76
N CYS A 150 11.41 -6.87 -6.20
CA CYS A 150 10.79 -7.89 -5.36
C CYS A 150 11.78 -9.03 -5.11
N PRO A 151 12.41 -9.11 -3.93
CA PRO A 151 13.49 -10.07 -3.67
C PRO A 151 13.02 -11.52 -3.58
N LYS A 152 11.72 -11.77 -3.31
CA LYS A 152 11.16 -13.12 -3.14
C LYS A 152 9.87 -13.26 -3.96
N MET A 153 9.94 -14.00 -5.07
CA MET A 153 8.73 -14.56 -5.70
C MET A 153 8.30 -15.80 -4.88
N GLY A 154 7.32 -15.64 -3.98
CA GLY A 154 6.77 -16.74 -3.19
C GLY A 154 5.48 -16.33 -2.47
N ARG A 155 4.56 -17.28 -2.22
CA ARG A 155 3.24 -17.00 -1.63
C ARG A 155 3.36 -16.30 -0.26
N GLY A 156 2.70 -15.15 -0.13
CA GLY A 156 2.28 -14.55 1.15
C GLY A 156 3.23 -13.54 1.81
N ASN A 157 4.53 -13.54 1.50
CA ASN A 157 5.55 -12.75 2.24
C ASN A 157 6.45 -11.91 1.31
N GLY A 158 5.91 -11.40 0.20
CA GLY A 158 6.65 -10.51 -0.68
C GLY A 158 6.96 -9.18 0.01
N THR A 159 8.16 -8.64 -0.18
CA THR A 159 8.44 -7.23 0.06
C THR A 159 8.82 -6.57 -1.26
N TYR A 160 8.51 -5.29 -1.40
CA TYR A 160 8.99 -4.49 -2.54
C TYR A 160 9.83 -3.34 -2.03
N LYS A 161 11.08 -3.27 -2.47
CA LYS A 161 12.03 -2.23 -2.05
C LYS A 161 12.36 -1.31 -3.21
N PHE A 162 12.52 -0.03 -2.91
CA PHE A 162 12.98 0.96 -3.88
C PHE A 162 13.61 2.17 -3.19
N THR A 163 14.37 2.93 -3.96
CA THR A 163 14.95 4.21 -3.54
C THR A 163 14.43 5.30 -4.46
N ALA A 164 13.98 6.42 -3.91
CA ALA A 164 13.48 7.55 -4.67
C ALA A 164 13.97 8.88 -4.08
N LYS A 165 14.28 9.84 -4.95
CA LYS A 165 14.46 11.24 -4.55
C LYS A 165 13.09 11.84 -4.23
N VAL A 166 12.93 12.37 -3.03
CA VAL A 166 11.69 12.97 -2.49
C VAL A 166 12.04 14.23 -1.68
N GLY A 167 11.03 14.99 -1.25
CA GLY A 167 11.21 16.26 -0.53
C GLY A 167 10.77 17.47 -1.36
N VAL A 168 10.63 18.60 -0.68
CA VAL A 168 10.05 19.83 -1.21
C VAL A 168 11.15 20.81 -1.65
N GLY A 169 11.01 21.36 -2.85
CA GLY A 169 11.94 22.36 -3.38
C GLY A 169 13.40 21.92 -3.35
N LYS A 170 14.26 22.72 -2.72
CA LYS A 170 15.72 22.47 -2.65
C LYS A 170 16.10 21.35 -1.67
N GLU A 171 15.20 20.93 -0.78
CA GLU A 171 15.43 19.88 0.21
C GLU A 171 15.15 18.48 -0.36
N THR A 172 15.44 18.28 -1.65
CA THR A 172 15.32 16.96 -2.27
C THR A 172 16.44 16.04 -1.76
N ARG A 173 16.06 14.84 -1.28
CA ARG A 173 16.98 13.81 -0.78
C ARG A 173 16.58 12.43 -1.27
N SER A 174 17.55 11.53 -1.34
CA SER A 174 17.33 10.13 -1.70
C SER A 174 16.88 9.35 -0.47
N GLU A 175 15.75 8.65 -0.55
CA GLU A 175 15.18 7.88 0.55
C GLU A 175 14.85 6.46 0.12
N GLU A 176 15.02 5.50 1.02
CA GLU A 176 14.72 4.09 0.78
C GLU A 176 13.39 3.73 1.43
N PHE A 177 12.58 2.96 0.68
CA PHE A 177 11.25 2.55 1.09
C PHE A 177 11.04 1.06 0.88
N GLU A 178 10.16 0.48 1.70
CA GLU A 178 9.76 -0.92 1.60
C GLU A 178 8.24 -1.08 1.76
N TRP A 179 7.59 -1.63 0.75
CA TRP A 179 6.26 -2.20 0.90
C TRP A 179 6.35 -3.55 1.60
N ARG A 180 5.62 -3.66 2.72
CA ARG A 180 5.46 -4.91 3.49
C ARG A 180 4.01 -5.35 3.44
N SER A 181 3.78 -6.64 3.22
CA SER A 181 2.44 -7.21 3.42
C SER A 181 2.04 -7.04 4.88
N SER A 182 0.78 -6.67 5.10
CA SER A 182 0.30 -6.33 6.43
C SER A 182 -1.12 -6.81 6.65
N HIS A 183 -1.31 -7.43 7.82
CA HIS A 183 -2.61 -7.71 8.44
C HIS A 183 -2.86 -6.78 9.65
N GLY A 184 -2.04 -5.72 9.79
CA GLY A 184 -2.01 -4.80 10.93
C GLY A 184 -3.15 -3.77 10.95
N SER A 185 -3.20 -2.99 12.02
CA SER A 185 -4.24 -1.96 12.26
C SER A 185 -4.28 -0.92 11.14
N GLU A 186 -3.11 -0.53 10.62
CA GLU A 186 -2.97 0.43 9.52
C GLU A 186 -3.71 0.01 8.23
N VAL A 187 -3.92 -1.30 8.05
CA VAL A 187 -4.69 -1.88 6.94
C VAL A 187 -6.14 -2.13 7.35
N ARG A 188 -6.36 -2.64 8.57
CA ARG A 188 -7.71 -2.94 9.09
C ARG A 188 -8.57 -1.69 9.21
N GLU A 189 -7.97 -0.58 9.61
CA GLU A 189 -8.66 0.70 9.80
C GLU A 189 -9.07 1.37 8.49
N LEU A 190 -8.51 0.96 7.35
CA LEU A 190 -8.89 1.53 6.06
C LEU A 190 -10.34 1.21 5.68
N ASP A 191 -10.81 -0.02 5.90
CA ASP A 191 -12.19 -0.41 5.53
C ASP A 191 -12.59 -1.79 6.12
N GLY A 192 -11.95 -2.23 7.21
CA GLY A 192 -12.21 -3.54 7.85
C GLY A 192 -11.49 -4.72 7.20
N TYR A 193 -10.43 -4.49 6.41
CA TYR A 193 -9.77 -5.52 5.61
C TYR A 193 -8.82 -6.43 6.38
N ARG A 194 -8.76 -7.71 5.99
CA ARG A 194 -7.84 -8.71 6.60
C ARG A 194 -6.42 -8.63 6.05
N TRP A 195 -6.18 -8.10 4.85
CA TRP A 195 -4.86 -8.05 4.19
C TRP A 195 -4.74 -6.81 3.28
N GLY A 196 -3.62 -6.11 3.38
CA GLY A 196 -3.15 -5.12 2.43
C GLY A 196 -1.64 -4.94 2.53
N TRP A 197 -1.16 -3.75 2.19
CA TRP A 197 0.25 -3.40 2.17
C TRP A 197 0.47 -2.08 2.92
N LYS A 198 1.64 -1.94 3.53
CA LYS A 198 2.10 -0.68 4.13
C LYS A 198 3.47 -0.31 3.59
N LEU A 199 3.67 0.97 3.32
CA LEU A 199 4.93 1.52 2.85
C LEU A 199 5.70 2.08 4.03
N VAL A 200 6.87 1.51 4.25
CA VAL A 200 7.76 1.86 5.34
C VAL A 200 8.90 2.69 4.80
N ARG A 201 9.24 3.78 5.49
CA ARG A 201 10.40 4.62 5.19
C ARG A 201 11.59 4.15 6.02
N LEU A 202 12.62 3.62 5.36
CA LEU A 202 13.72 2.92 6.03
C LEU A 202 14.79 3.86 6.60
N SER A 203 14.84 5.09 6.12
CA SER A 203 15.77 6.15 6.56
C SER A 203 15.35 6.84 7.87
N SER A 204 14.15 6.57 8.37
CA SER A 204 13.61 7.23 9.58
C SER A 204 13.38 6.22 10.69
N SER A 205 14.22 6.26 11.73
CA SER A 205 13.87 5.70 13.03
C SER A 205 13.04 6.74 13.78
N THR A 206 11.84 6.38 14.20
CA THR A 206 11.11 7.20 15.18
C THR A 206 11.80 7.04 16.54
N ALA A 207 12.02 8.14 17.27
CA ALA A 207 12.79 8.13 18.51
C ALA A 207 12.14 7.27 19.63
N ASP A 208 10.85 6.95 19.51
CA ASP A 208 10.03 6.27 20.52
C ASP A 208 9.36 4.95 20.06
N GLY A 209 9.72 4.37 18.91
CA GLY A 209 8.70 3.64 18.14
C GLY A 209 8.73 2.12 17.97
N GLY A 210 9.54 1.34 18.68
CA GLY A 210 9.51 -0.14 18.56
C GLY A 210 8.73 -0.79 19.69
N GLY A 211 7.90 -1.81 19.42
CA GLY A 211 7.15 -2.47 20.50
C GLY A 211 5.98 -3.35 20.09
N GLU A 212 5.28 -3.86 21.10
CA GLU A 212 4.11 -4.71 20.92
C GLU A 212 2.95 -3.94 20.25
N ARG A 213 2.15 -4.63 19.43
CA ARG A 213 1.13 -3.99 18.57
C ARG A 213 0.13 -3.14 19.38
N ALA A 214 -0.14 -3.51 20.63
CA ALA A 214 -1.13 -2.85 21.48
C ALA A 214 -0.67 -1.49 22.04
N THR A 215 0.63 -1.25 22.14
CA THR A 215 1.19 -0.06 22.80
C THR A 215 1.94 0.88 21.85
N ARG A 216 2.22 0.43 20.61
CA ARG A 216 2.92 1.26 19.61
C ARG A 216 2.05 2.41 19.10
N ALA A 217 2.68 3.55 18.84
CA ALA A 217 2.04 4.67 18.16
C ALA A 217 1.55 4.25 16.76
N LEU A 218 0.35 4.73 16.39
CA LEU A 218 -0.20 4.57 15.04
C LEU A 218 0.76 5.18 14.01
N GLY A 219 0.98 4.47 12.90
CA GLY A 219 1.91 4.91 11.85
C GLY A 219 3.38 4.51 12.08
N SER A 220 3.68 3.73 13.13
CA SER A 220 5.01 3.13 13.32
C SER A 220 4.98 1.62 13.22
N THR A 221 5.99 1.03 12.58
CA THR A 221 6.18 -0.42 12.51
C THR A 221 6.73 -0.97 13.82
N SER A 222 6.72 -2.30 14.00
CA SER A 222 7.27 -2.94 15.21
C SER A 222 8.77 -2.71 15.39
N ASP A 223 9.48 -2.46 14.30
CA ASP A 223 10.90 -2.06 14.24
C ASP A 223 11.12 -0.54 14.33
N GLY A 224 10.10 0.25 14.67
CA GLY A 224 10.26 1.70 14.90
C GLY A 224 10.35 2.57 13.66
N LEU A 225 10.07 2.02 12.49
CA LEU A 225 10.12 2.74 11.23
C LEU A 225 8.77 3.39 10.93
N GLU A 226 8.85 4.55 10.28
CA GLU A 226 7.68 5.33 9.87
C GLU A 226 6.92 4.61 8.74
N VAL A 227 5.59 4.53 8.88
CA VAL A 227 4.66 4.16 7.79
C VAL A 227 4.19 5.43 7.10
N VAL A 228 4.48 5.53 5.80
CA VAL A 228 4.17 6.73 4.99
C VAL A 228 2.99 6.53 4.06
N ALA A 229 2.56 5.28 3.83
CA ALA A 229 1.33 4.99 3.11
C ALA A 229 0.83 3.59 3.46
N ALA A 230 -0.46 3.35 3.21
CA ALA A 230 -1.05 2.03 3.27
C ALA A 230 -2.10 1.87 2.17
N TRP A 231 -2.31 0.63 1.71
CA TRP A 231 -3.44 0.31 0.88
C TRP A 231 -3.97 -1.09 1.17
N ALA A 232 -5.24 -1.31 0.82
CA ALA A 232 -5.92 -2.56 1.09
C ALA A 232 -6.93 -2.89 -0.02
N HIS A 233 -7.06 -4.18 -0.32
CA HIS A 233 -8.01 -4.68 -1.31
C HIS A 233 -9.44 -4.42 -0.89
N ASN A 234 -10.34 -4.25 -1.87
CA ASN A 234 -11.76 -4.18 -1.59
C ASN A 234 -12.32 -5.53 -1.07
N ASN A 235 -13.09 -5.46 0.01
CA ASN A 235 -13.89 -6.53 0.65
C ASN A 235 -15.35 -6.08 0.82
N SER A 236 -15.70 -4.91 0.28
CA SER A 236 -17.08 -4.41 0.22
C SER A 236 -17.86 -5.17 -0.86
N MET A 237 -19.19 -5.24 -0.69
CA MET A 237 -20.14 -5.61 -1.75
C MET A 237 -20.08 -4.70 -2.98
N SER A 238 -19.28 -3.63 -2.96
CA SER A 238 -19.05 -2.77 -4.13
C SER A 238 -18.35 -3.53 -5.25
N MET A 239 -19.08 -3.81 -6.33
CA MET A 239 -18.52 -4.42 -7.54
C MET A 239 -17.55 -3.51 -8.31
N SER A 240 -17.55 -2.20 -8.04
CA SER A 240 -16.69 -1.24 -8.76
C SER A 240 -15.48 -0.78 -7.98
N LYS A 241 -15.42 -0.97 -6.66
CA LYS A 241 -14.28 -0.53 -5.85
C LYS A 241 -13.19 -1.62 -5.90
N ALA A 242 -11.96 -1.22 -6.19
CA ALA A 242 -10.82 -2.13 -6.34
C ALA A 242 -9.97 -2.18 -5.07
N PHE A 243 -9.61 -1.01 -4.54
CA PHE A 243 -8.80 -0.86 -3.33
C PHE A 243 -9.04 0.49 -2.67
N LYS A 244 -8.58 0.64 -1.43
CA LYS A 244 -8.45 1.93 -0.73
C LYS A 244 -6.98 2.18 -0.42
N PHE A 245 -6.54 3.42 -0.60
CA PHE A 245 -5.19 3.89 -0.36
C PHE A 245 -5.22 5.10 0.57
N GLN A 246 -4.21 5.23 1.42
CA GLN A 246 -4.06 6.35 2.35
C GLN A 246 -2.60 6.76 2.48
N LEU A 247 -2.34 8.06 2.44
CA LEU A 247 -1.08 8.66 2.85
C LEU A 247 -1.04 8.75 4.38
N MET A 248 0.15 8.53 4.94
CA MET A 248 0.40 8.56 6.38
C MET A 248 1.74 9.27 6.65
N GLY A 249 2.01 9.57 7.91
CA GLY A 249 3.28 10.15 8.36
C GLY A 249 3.74 11.33 7.50
N SER A 250 5.01 11.31 7.13
CA SER A 250 5.69 12.33 6.33
C SER A 250 5.14 12.52 4.92
N ALA A 251 4.47 11.51 4.33
CA ALA A 251 3.79 11.70 3.05
C ALA A 251 2.49 12.49 3.22
N LEU A 252 1.75 12.23 4.31
CA LEU A 252 0.51 12.95 4.61
C LEU A 252 0.76 14.41 5.01
N THR A 253 1.84 14.68 5.76
CA THR A 253 2.21 16.05 6.15
C THR A 253 2.85 16.84 5.02
N GLY A 254 3.09 16.23 3.86
CA GLY A 254 3.71 16.87 2.70
C GLY A 254 5.24 16.98 2.77
N MET A 255 5.89 16.43 3.79
CA MET A 255 7.36 16.46 3.93
C MET A 255 8.10 15.72 2.80
N LEU A 256 7.43 14.77 2.14
CA LEU A 256 7.98 14.07 0.97
C LEU A 256 7.67 14.78 -0.36
N GLY A 257 6.86 15.83 -0.34
CA GLY A 257 6.40 16.57 -1.51
C GLY A 257 5.42 15.79 -2.40
N ASP A 258 4.96 16.44 -3.46
CA ASP A 258 4.04 15.86 -4.45
C ASP A 258 4.70 14.68 -5.18
N ARG A 259 6.02 14.74 -5.37
CA ARG A 259 6.81 13.63 -5.94
C ARG A 259 6.79 12.42 -5.01
N GLY A 260 6.89 12.63 -3.70
CA GLY A 260 6.77 11.57 -2.70
C GLY A 260 5.38 10.92 -2.70
N ALA A 261 4.32 11.73 -2.72
CA ALA A 261 2.95 11.23 -2.82
C ALA A 261 2.71 10.44 -4.12
N THR A 262 3.23 10.94 -5.24
CA THR A 262 3.17 10.27 -6.56
C THR A 262 3.85 8.90 -6.51
N VAL A 263 5.05 8.81 -5.92
CA VAL A 263 5.80 7.55 -5.75
C VAL A 263 5.03 6.55 -4.89
N CYS A 264 4.46 7.01 -3.77
CA CYS A 264 3.65 6.15 -2.90
C CYS A 264 2.47 5.55 -3.67
N LEU A 265 1.75 6.36 -4.45
CA LEU A 265 0.57 5.91 -5.18
C LEU A 265 0.91 4.99 -6.37
N ILE A 266 1.88 5.36 -7.22
CA ILE A 266 2.20 4.55 -8.41
C ILE A 266 2.79 3.18 -8.02
N THR A 267 3.59 3.10 -6.96
CA THR A 267 4.16 1.83 -6.50
C THR A 267 3.09 0.93 -5.86
N ALA A 268 2.15 1.49 -5.09
CA ALA A 268 0.98 0.76 -4.60
C ALA A 268 0.15 0.17 -5.76
N MET A 269 -0.18 1.02 -6.74
CA MET A 269 -0.90 0.60 -7.95
C MET A 269 -0.14 -0.48 -8.71
N ARG A 270 1.19 -0.36 -8.83
CA ARG A 270 2.00 -1.36 -9.51
C ARG A 270 1.90 -2.72 -8.82
N ILE A 271 1.99 -2.77 -7.49
CA ILE A 271 1.81 -4.01 -6.72
C ILE A 271 0.41 -4.59 -6.98
N TYR A 272 -0.64 -3.78 -6.91
CA TYR A 272 -2.00 -4.21 -7.23
C TYR A 272 -2.10 -4.84 -8.64
N THR A 273 -1.48 -4.22 -9.65
CA THR A 273 -1.49 -4.78 -11.02
C THR A 273 -0.75 -6.11 -11.14
N ILE A 274 0.35 -6.29 -10.40
CA ILE A 274 1.12 -7.54 -10.36
C ILE A 274 0.29 -8.65 -9.70
N GLU A 275 -0.39 -8.35 -8.59
CA GLU A 275 -1.25 -9.31 -7.90
C GLU A 275 -2.47 -9.70 -8.75
N LEU A 276 -3.07 -8.74 -9.46
CA LEU A 276 -4.15 -9.00 -10.40
C LEU A 276 -3.70 -9.94 -11.52
N ALA A 277 -2.56 -9.66 -12.15
CA ALA A 277 -2.00 -10.49 -13.22
C ALA A 277 -1.67 -11.91 -12.72
N THR A 278 -1.06 -12.03 -11.54
CA THR A 278 -0.72 -13.32 -10.93
C THR A 278 -1.99 -14.13 -10.63
N SER A 279 -3.03 -13.49 -10.09
CA SER A 279 -4.32 -14.14 -9.81
C SER A 279 -5.00 -14.64 -11.09
N THR A 280 -4.96 -13.86 -12.17
CA THR A 280 -5.52 -14.29 -13.46
C THR A 280 -4.74 -15.44 -14.09
N ALA A 281 -3.41 -15.48 -13.94
CA ALA A 281 -2.58 -16.56 -14.46
C ALA A 281 -2.86 -17.89 -13.73
N VAL A 282 -3.02 -17.84 -12.39
CA VAL A 282 -3.36 -19.02 -11.58
C VAL A 282 -4.78 -19.53 -11.87
N ALA A 283 -5.74 -18.65 -12.16
CA ALA A 283 -7.10 -19.06 -12.51
C ALA A 283 -7.21 -19.73 -13.90
N ALA A 284 -6.23 -19.50 -14.78
CA ALA A 284 -6.19 -20.05 -16.14
C ALA A 284 -5.40 -21.37 -16.26
N SER A 285 -4.70 -21.80 -15.19
CA SER A 285 -3.94 -23.05 -15.10
C SER A 285 -4.73 -24.16 -14.43
#